data_AF-A0A651GZ40-F1
#
_entry.id   AF-A0A651GZ40-F1
#
_cell.length_a   1.000
_cell.length_b   1.000
_cell.length_c   1.000
_cell.angle_alpha   90.00
_cell.angle_beta   90.00
_cell.angle_gamma   90.00
#
_symmetry.space_group_name_H-M   'P 1'
#
loop_
_entity.id
_entity.type
_entity.pdbx_description
1 polymer ?
#
loop_
_entity_poly.entity_id
_entity_poly.type
_entity_poly.pdbx_seq_one_letter_code
_entity_poly.pdbx_strand_id
1 'polypeptide(L)'
;MKFEEIQSYLQRYTEEGKKCFVTSSFQSHSLPLLHMLSRMPFEIPVLFINTGFHFPETLTFRDEVVETFGLKMIDVESLVNRIDQRDQNGHFYFTSDPDRCCYINKTQPLEPFLMAFDVWINGVRADQNANRRNMQTEQEAPHSVTRFHPILDWTARMIHEYAKEHELPRHPLEDQGYLSVGCEPCTRKTDLHDDRSGRWFGMQKTECGLHTDLIKPS
;
A
#
# COMPACT_ATOMS: atom_id res chain seq x y z
N MET A 1 7.70 9.60 -13.38
CA MET A 1 7.32 11.02 -13.23
C MET A 1 8.14 11.71 -12.13
N LYS A 2 8.49 12.98 -12.31
CA LYS A 2 9.11 13.82 -11.26
C LYS A 2 8.06 14.46 -10.35
N PHE A 3 8.52 15.10 -9.26
CA PHE A 3 7.64 15.77 -8.30
C PHE A 3 6.71 16.79 -8.97
N GLU A 4 7.23 17.62 -9.88
CA GLU A 4 6.46 18.67 -10.56
C GLU A 4 5.35 18.10 -11.45
N GLU A 5 5.61 16.95 -12.08
CA GLU A 5 4.61 16.25 -12.89
C GLU A 5 3.51 15.68 -11.98
N ILE A 6 3.88 15.03 -10.88
CA ILE A 6 2.93 14.50 -9.88
C ILE A 6 2.08 15.64 -9.33
N GLN A 7 2.70 16.76 -8.95
CA GLN A 7 2.01 17.95 -8.47
C GLN A 7 1.00 18.48 -9.49
N SER A 8 1.37 18.51 -10.77
CA SER A 8 0.48 18.96 -11.87
C SER A 8 -0.75 18.06 -12.01
N TYR A 9 -0.60 16.73 -11.91
CA TYR A 9 -1.74 15.80 -11.91
C TYR A 9 -2.69 16.06 -10.73
N LEU A 10 -2.14 16.20 -9.53
CA LEU A 10 -2.94 16.38 -8.32
C LEU A 10 -3.62 17.76 -8.27
N GLN A 11 -2.95 18.78 -8.77
CA GLN A 11 -3.55 20.11 -8.93
C GLN A 11 -4.71 20.07 -9.93
N ARG A 12 -4.54 19.39 -11.07
CA ARG A 12 -5.64 19.18 -12.04
C ARG A 12 -6.85 18.50 -11.39
N TYR A 13 -6.66 17.43 -10.62
CA TYR A 13 -7.77 16.80 -9.90
C TYR A 13 -8.46 17.75 -8.92
N THR A 14 -7.67 18.56 -8.20
CA THR A 14 -8.20 19.57 -7.27
C THR A 14 -9.02 20.64 -7.99
N GLU A 15 -8.55 21.11 -9.14
CA GLU A 15 -9.26 22.08 -10.00
C GLU A 15 -10.55 21.50 -10.61
N GLU A 16 -10.56 20.20 -10.91
CA GLU A 16 -11.76 19.44 -11.32
C GLU A 16 -12.73 19.16 -10.16
N GLY A 17 -12.38 19.53 -8.92
CA GLY A 17 -13.18 19.26 -7.72
C GLY A 17 -13.18 17.81 -7.25
N LYS A 18 -12.24 16.99 -7.74
CA LYS A 18 -12.11 15.57 -7.39
C LYS A 18 -11.51 15.38 -6.01
N LYS A 19 -12.05 14.41 -5.26
CA LYS A 19 -11.51 13.98 -3.97
C LYS A 19 -10.49 12.87 -4.19
N CYS A 20 -9.27 13.11 -3.75
CA CYS A 20 -8.19 12.14 -3.81
C CYS A 20 -7.95 11.50 -2.45
N PHE A 21 -7.49 10.25 -2.46
CA PHE A 21 -6.89 9.59 -1.30
C PHE A 21 -5.70 8.74 -1.73
N VAL A 22 -4.79 8.46 -0.80
CA VAL A 22 -3.67 7.55 -1.04
C VAL A 22 -3.73 6.38 -0.07
N THR A 23 -3.42 5.17 -0.53
CA THR A 23 -3.21 4.02 0.38
C THR A 23 -1.72 3.78 0.55
N SER A 24 -1.26 3.57 1.78
CA SER A 24 0.13 3.19 2.07
C SER A 24 0.23 2.14 3.16
N SER A 25 1.19 1.22 3.01
CA SER A 25 1.63 0.28 4.05
C SER A 25 2.85 0.78 4.81
N PHE A 26 3.34 2.00 4.54
CA PHE A 26 4.48 2.63 5.19
C PHE A 26 5.80 1.84 5.08
N GLN A 27 5.94 0.99 4.06
CA GLN A 27 7.25 0.41 3.71
C GLN A 27 8.20 1.49 3.21
N SER A 28 9.52 1.34 3.36
CA SER A 28 10.48 2.41 2.97
C SER A 28 10.33 2.84 1.51
N HIS A 29 10.02 1.90 0.61
CA HIS A 29 9.81 2.22 -0.80
C HIS A 29 8.54 3.04 -1.09
N SER A 30 7.62 3.17 -0.13
CA SER A 30 6.41 4.00 -0.23
C SER A 30 6.64 5.43 0.26
N LEU A 31 7.70 5.66 1.05
CA LEU A 31 7.97 6.96 1.68
C LEU A 31 8.26 8.08 0.69
N PRO A 32 8.95 7.87 -0.45
CA PRO A 32 9.11 8.93 -1.44
C PRO A 32 7.77 9.52 -1.89
N LEU A 33 6.77 8.67 -2.14
CA LEU A 33 5.44 9.15 -2.51
C LEU A 33 4.79 9.92 -1.36
N LEU A 34 4.82 9.40 -0.14
CA LEU A 34 4.23 10.09 1.02
C LEU A 34 4.91 11.44 1.29
N HIS A 35 6.24 11.50 1.18
CA HIS A 35 7.00 12.73 1.34
C HIS A 35 6.72 13.74 0.22
N MET A 36 6.51 13.30 -1.02
CA MET A 36 6.03 14.17 -2.08
C MET A 36 4.63 14.71 -1.76
N LEU A 37 3.72 13.85 -1.28
CA LEU A 37 2.36 14.26 -0.93
C LEU A 37 2.31 15.23 0.26
N SER A 38 3.17 15.09 1.27
CA SER A 38 3.23 16.03 2.40
C SER A 38 3.70 17.43 2.02
N ARG A 39 4.36 17.58 0.88
CA ARG A 39 4.84 18.86 0.35
C ARG A 39 3.82 19.56 -0.55
N MET A 40 2.65 18.96 -0.77
CA MET A 40 1.58 19.56 -1.55
C MET A 40 0.92 20.71 -0.78
N PRO A 41 0.42 21.75 -1.46
CA PRO A 41 -0.28 22.87 -0.81
C PRO A 41 -1.69 22.50 -0.32
N PHE A 42 -2.13 21.26 -0.56
CA PHE A 42 -3.42 20.72 -0.14
C PHE A 42 -3.22 19.35 0.50
N GLU A 43 -4.15 18.99 1.38
CA GLU A 43 -4.09 17.77 2.16
C GLU A 43 -4.76 16.60 1.42
N ILE A 44 -4.05 15.48 1.29
CA ILE A 44 -4.59 14.22 0.77
C ILE A 44 -4.59 13.19 1.91
N PRO A 45 -5.74 12.60 2.29
CA PRO A 45 -5.78 11.60 3.33
C PRO A 45 -5.00 10.34 2.94
N VAL A 46 -4.17 9.87 3.87
CA VAL A 46 -3.41 8.63 3.79
C VAL A 46 -4.19 7.54 4.52
N LEU A 47 -4.75 6.61 3.76
CA LEU A 47 -5.45 5.45 4.30
C LEU A 47 -4.42 4.38 4.64
N PHE A 48 -4.32 4.07 5.93
CA PHE A 48 -3.60 2.90 6.41
C PHE A 48 -4.58 1.76 6.63
N ILE A 49 -4.43 0.68 5.87
CA ILE A 49 -5.24 -0.52 6.05
C ILE A 49 -4.70 -1.31 7.25
N ASN A 50 -5.27 -1.05 8.42
CA ASN A 50 -4.90 -1.72 9.66
C ASN A 50 -5.56 -3.10 9.72
N THR A 51 -4.81 -4.11 9.30
CA THR A 51 -5.29 -5.50 9.28
C THR A 51 -5.42 -6.12 10.67
N GLY A 52 -4.90 -5.48 11.72
CA GLY A 52 -4.75 -6.08 13.05
C GLY A 52 -3.68 -7.19 13.15
N PHE A 53 -2.95 -7.45 12.07
CA PHE A 53 -1.89 -8.46 11.98
C PHE A 53 -0.54 -7.87 11.55
N HIS A 54 -0.34 -6.56 11.65
CA HIS A 54 0.95 -5.93 11.34
C HIS A 54 1.99 -6.20 12.43
N PHE A 55 3.26 -6.10 12.08
CA PHE A 55 4.32 -6.04 13.07
C PHE A 55 4.15 -4.80 13.96
N PRO A 56 4.41 -4.88 15.27
CA PRO A 56 4.44 -3.70 16.14
C PRO A 56 5.38 -2.62 15.62
N GLU A 57 6.53 -3.01 15.07
CA GLU A 57 7.51 -2.08 14.49
C GLU A 57 6.95 -1.30 13.29
N THR A 58 6.05 -1.90 12.50
CA THR A 58 5.38 -1.21 11.40
C THR A 58 4.40 -0.15 11.91
N LEU A 59 3.71 -0.41 13.01
CA LEU A 59 2.78 0.56 13.61
C LEU A 59 3.54 1.74 14.22
N THR A 60 4.62 1.47 14.96
CA THR A 60 5.49 2.53 15.50
C THR A 60 6.10 3.36 14.38
N PHE A 61 6.67 2.72 13.36
CA PHE A 61 7.29 3.41 12.23
C PHE A 61 6.29 4.26 11.44
N ARG A 62 5.07 3.74 11.24
CA ARG A 62 3.97 4.49 10.62
C ARG A 62 3.70 5.77 11.40
N ASP A 63 3.54 5.69 12.73
CA ASP A 63 3.21 6.84 13.56
C ASP A 63 4.33 7.90 13.52
N GLU A 64 5.59 7.47 13.58
CA GLU A 64 6.77 8.33 13.43
C GLU A 64 6.77 9.06 12.07
N VAL A 65 6.48 8.33 10.97
CA VAL A 65 6.43 8.92 9.62
C VAL A 65 5.26 9.90 9.50
N VAL A 66 4.08 9.54 10.03
CA VAL A 66 2.89 10.41 10.01
C VAL A 66 3.18 11.73 10.73
N GLU A 67 3.80 11.67 11.90
CA GLU A 67 4.20 12.85 12.66
C GLU A 67 5.26 13.66 11.92
N THR A 68 6.34 13.01 11.46
CA THR A 68 7.47 13.67 10.79
C THR A 68 7.05 14.37 9.49
N PHE A 69 6.16 13.75 8.71
CA PHE A 69 5.69 14.31 7.44
C PHE A 69 4.42 15.16 7.60
N GLY A 70 3.82 15.25 8.79
CA GLY A 70 2.56 15.99 9.00
C GLY A 70 1.40 15.45 8.17
N LEU A 71 1.30 14.12 8.03
CA LEU A 71 0.29 13.48 7.18
C LEU A 71 -1.05 13.38 7.91
N LYS A 72 -2.16 13.57 7.18
CA LYS A 72 -3.48 13.17 7.66
C LYS A 72 -3.72 11.70 7.39
N MET A 73 -3.50 10.87 8.40
CA MET A 73 -3.77 9.45 8.32
C MET A 73 -5.21 9.11 8.72
N ILE A 74 -5.81 8.14 8.03
CA ILE A 74 -7.07 7.49 8.41
C ILE A 74 -6.79 6.00 8.56
N ASP A 75 -7.05 5.45 9.75
CA ASP A 75 -7.03 4.00 9.96
C ASP A 75 -8.27 3.36 9.33
N VAL A 76 -8.04 2.36 8.50
CA VAL A 76 -9.08 1.57 7.83
C VAL A 76 -9.01 0.15 8.37
N GLU A 77 -10.05 -0.23 9.13
CA GLU A 77 -10.10 -1.48 9.88
C GLU A 77 -11.24 -2.39 9.41
N SER A 78 -11.08 -3.69 9.66
CA SER A 78 -12.16 -4.64 9.42
C SER A 78 -13.36 -4.38 10.34
N LEU A 79 -14.57 -4.55 9.79
CA LEU A 79 -15.80 -4.61 10.59
C LEU A 79 -15.86 -5.88 11.45
N VAL A 80 -15.03 -6.88 11.16
CA VAL A 80 -14.96 -8.14 11.92
C VAL A 80 -13.76 -8.08 12.85
N ASN A 81 -14.00 -8.18 14.16
CA ASN A 81 -12.92 -8.21 15.15
C ASN A 81 -11.95 -9.36 14.87
N ARG A 82 -10.64 -9.08 15.03
CA ARG A 82 -9.56 -10.04 14.81
C ARG A 82 -9.81 -11.41 15.45
N ILE A 83 -10.35 -11.45 16.68
CA ILE A 83 -10.57 -12.71 17.42
C ILE A 83 -11.62 -13.61 16.78
N ASP A 84 -12.58 -13.01 16.07
CA ASP A 84 -13.72 -13.67 15.43
C ASP A 84 -13.41 -14.10 13.98
N GLN A 85 -12.23 -13.75 13.46
CA GLN A 85 -11.80 -14.12 12.11
C GLN A 85 -11.26 -15.56 12.05
N ARG A 86 -12.14 -16.52 12.36
CA ARG A 86 -11.82 -17.95 12.47
C ARG A 86 -12.79 -18.81 11.66
N ASP A 87 -12.29 -19.96 11.22
CA ASP A 87 -13.13 -21.00 10.62
C ASP A 87 -13.94 -21.76 11.70
N GLN A 88 -14.78 -22.69 11.25
CA GLN A 88 -15.62 -23.53 12.12
C GLN A 88 -14.83 -24.40 13.11
N ASN A 89 -13.54 -24.64 12.86
CA ASN A 89 -12.65 -25.40 13.73
C ASN A 89 -11.85 -24.49 14.67
N GLY A 90 -12.05 -23.17 14.61
CA GLY A 90 -11.38 -22.18 15.45
C GLY A 90 -10.00 -21.75 14.94
N HIS A 91 -9.57 -22.17 13.74
CA HIS A 91 -8.32 -21.68 13.14
C HIS A 91 -8.52 -20.28 12.55
N PHE A 92 -7.53 -19.40 12.71
CA PHE A 92 -7.58 -18.09 12.09
C PHE A 92 -7.53 -18.19 10.56
N TYR A 93 -8.28 -17.32 9.86
CA TYR A 93 -8.31 -17.33 8.40
C TYR A 93 -6.94 -17.10 7.76
N PHE A 94 -6.00 -16.36 8.37
CA PHE A 94 -4.65 -16.25 7.80
C PHE A 94 -3.93 -17.59 7.67
N THR A 95 -4.38 -18.64 8.38
CA THR A 95 -3.88 -20.02 8.25
C THR A 95 -4.76 -20.87 7.34
N SER A 96 -6.08 -20.84 7.53
CA SER A 96 -7.01 -21.76 6.87
C SER A 96 -7.57 -21.24 5.54
N ASP A 97 -7.72 -19.93 5.38
CA ASP A 97 -8.24 -19.26 4.19
C ASP A 97 -7.62 -17.85 4.03
N PRO A 98 -6.38 -17.76 3.52
CA PRO A 98 -5.64 -16.49 3.42
C PRO A 98 -6.29 -15.47 2.48
N ASP A 99 -7.09 -15.93 1.52
CA ASP A 99 -7.80 -15.05 0.60
C ASP A 99 -8.99 -14.39 1.30
N ARG A 100 -9.79 -15.16 2.03
CA ARG A 100 -10.83 -14.60 2.91
C ARG A 100 -10.24 -13.66 3.97
N CYS A 101 -9.09 -14.01 4.55
CA CYS A 101 -8.38 -13.13 5.47
C CYS A 101 -8.01 -11.80 4.80
N CYS A 102 -7.50 -11.82 3.57
CA CYS A 102 -7.16 -10.61 2.84
C CYS A 102 -8.41 -9.81 2.45
N TYR A 103 -9.49 -10.47 2.04
CA TYR A 103 -10.74 -9.81 1.69
C TYR A 103 -11.31 -9.03 2.88
N ILE A 104 -11.50 -9.69 4.03
CA ILE A 104 -12.10 -9.10 5.24
C ILE A 104 -11.25 -7.98 5.84
N ASN A 105 -9.93 -8.06 5.73
CA ASN A 105 -9.02 -7.09 6.36
C ASN A 105 -8.46 -6.03 5.41
N LYS A 106 -8.62 -6.18 4.10
CA LYS A 106 -8.00 -5.26 3.13
C LYS A 106 -8.95 -4.76 2.06
N THR A 107 -9.61 -5.68 1.36
CA THR A 107 -10.46 -5.30 0.22
C THR A 107 -11.79 -4.72 0.70
N GLN A 108 -12.52 -5.46 1.53
CA GLN A 108 -13.84 -5.04 2.02
C GLN A 108 -13.80 -3.71 2.80
N PRO A 109 -12.83 -3.46 3.72
CA PRO A 109 -12.77 -2.20 4.44
C PRO A 109 -12.47 -0.97 3.57
N LEU A 110 -11.89 -1.17 2.38
CA LEU A 110 -11.54 -0.09 1.46
C LEU A 110 -12.73 0.33 0.57
N GLU A 111 -13.73 -0.54 0.37
CA GLU A 111 -14.88 -0.27 -0.50
C GLU A 111 -15.60 1.05 -0.21
N PRO A 112 -15.90 1.44 1.05
CA PRO A 112 -16.56 2.72 1.34
C PRO A 112 -15.77 3.94 0.84
N PHE A 113 -14.43 3.87 0.87
CA PHE A 113 -13.57 4.94 0.38
C PHE A 113 -13.55 4.98 -1.15
N LEU A 114 -13.56 3.81 -1.81
CA LEU A 114 -13.71 3.74 -3.26
C LEU A 114 -15.07 4.28 -3.73
N MET A 115 -16.12 4.25 -2.89
CA MET A 115 -17.40 4.87 -3.24
C MET A 115 -17.46 6.38 -2.94
N ALA A 116 -16.63 6.87 -2.01
CA ALA A 116 -16.70 8.25 -1.51
C ALA A 116 -15.67 9.21 -2.15
N PHE A 117 -14.68 8.67 -2.85
CA PHE A 117 -13.59 9.41 -3.48
C PHE A 117 -13.52 9.15 -4.98
N ASP A 118 -12.92 10.09 -5.72
CA ASP A 118 -12.85 10.04 -7.18
C ASP A 118 -11.50 9.49 -7.67
N VAL A 119 -10.43 9.67 -6.88
CA VAL A 119 -9.07 9.26 -7.25
C VAL A 119 -8.40 8.46 -6.14
N TRP A 120 -7.98 7.25 -6.46
CA TRP A 120 -7.18 6.38 -5.60
C TRP A 120 -5.71 6.38 -6.04
N ILE A 121 -4.88 7.02 -5.25
CA ILE A 121 -3.42 7.09 -5.44
C ILE A 121 -2.77 5.88 -4.75
N ASN A 122 -1.83 5.21 -5.42
CA ASN A 122 -1.01 4.20 -4.75
C ASN A 122 0.43 4.15 -5.29
N GLY A 123 1.34 3.66 -4.46
CA GLY A 123 2.78 3.58 -4.74
C GLY A 123 3.22 2.33 -5.52
N VAL A 124 2.36 1.79 -6.39
CA VAL A 124 2.72 0.62 -7.19
C VAL A 124 3.77 1.02 -8.23
N ARG A 125 4.83 0.20 -8.36
CA ARG A 125 5.87 0.32 -9.39
C ARG A 125 5.84 -0.87 -10.33
N ALA A 126 6.17 -0.64 -11.60
CA ALA A 126 6.19 -1.67 -12.65
C ALA A 126 7.32 -2.70 -12.46
N ASP A 127 8.42 -2.31 -11.81
CA ASP A 127 9.59 -3.16 -11.55
C ASP A 127 9.35 -4.24 -10.46
N GLN A 128 8.20 -4.22 -9.79
CA GLN A 128 7.92 -5.08 -8.64
C GLN A 128 7.33 -6.47 -8.98
N ASN A 129 6.66 -6.63 -10.12
CA ASN A 129 6.11 -7.91 -10.59
C ASN A 129 5.78 -7.84 -12.10
N ALA A 130 5.87 -8.96 -12.82
CA ALA A 130 5.53 -9.06 -14.24
C ALA A 130 4.11 -8.55 -14.56
N ASN A 131 3.14 -8.81 -13.68
CA ASN A 131 1.75 -8.37 -13.84
C ASN A 131 1.57 -6.84 -13.78
N ARG A 132 2.56 -6.10 -13.26
CA ARG A 132 2.49 -4.63 -13.09
C ARG A 132 3.03 -3.86 -14.29
N ARG A 133 3.64 -4.55 -15.28
CA ARG A 133 4.17 -3.92 -16.50
C ARG A 133 3.09 -3.37 -17.43
N ASN A 134 1.87 -3.91 -17.33
CA ASN A 134 0.72 -3.49 -18.14
C ASN A 134 -0.10 -2.38 -17.46
N MET A 135 0.32 -1.90 -16.29
CA MET A 135 -0.37 -0.81 -15.62
C MET A 135 -0.10 0.51 -16.37
N GLN A 136 -1.10 1.40 -16.34
CA GLN A 136 -1.03 2.75 -16.88
C GLN A 136 -1.00 3.76 -15.75
N THR A 137 -0.53 4.97 -16.04
CA THR A 137 -0.48 6.07 -15.06
C THR A 137 -1.84 6.34 -14.41
N GLU A 138 -2.92 6.38 -15.19
CA GLU A 138 -4.30 6.45 -14.74
C GLU A 138 -5.05 5.21 -15.28
N GLN A 139 -5.84 4.55 -14.44
CA GLN A 139 -6.68 3.41 -14.83
C GLN A 139 -8.02 3.48 -14.12
N GLU A 140 -9.08 2.97 -14.76
CA GLU A 140 -10.35 2.79 -14.04
C GLU A 140 -10.23 1.66 -13.01
N ALA A 141 -10.76 1.91 -11.83
CA ALA A 141 -10.99 0.93 -10.77
C ALA A 141 -12.50 0.73 -10.58
N PRO A 142 -12.94 -0.22 -9.72
CA PRO A 142 -14.33 -0.33 -9.31
C PRO A 142 -14.90 1.02 -8.84
N HIS A 143 -16.23 1.17 -8.95
CA HIS A 143 -16.94 2.40 -8.58
C HIS A 143 -16.53 3.65 -9.38
N SER A 144 -15.98 3.47 -10.60
CA SER A 144 -15.55 4.57 -11.49
C SER A 144 -14.45 5.46 -10.89
N VAL A 145 -13.73 4.94 -9.88
CA VAL A 145 -12.57 5.61 -9.31
C VAL A 145 -11.42 5.59 -10.31
N THR A 146 -10.75 6.73 -10.47
CA THR A 146 -9.47 6.77 -11.19
C THR A 146 -8.36 6.30 -10.27
N ARG A 147 -7.75 5.17 -10.59
CA ARG A 147 -6.55 4.68 -9.92
C ARG A 147 -5.32 5.35 -10.54
N PHE A 148 -4.59 6.12 -9.75
CA PHE A 148 -3.42 6.89 -10.18
C PHE A 148 -2.12 6.30 -9.62
N HIS A 149 -1.15 6.08 -10.51
CA HIS A 149 0.16 5.46 -10.25
C HIS A 149 1.31 6.47 -10.47
N PRO A 150 1.54 7.42 -9.54
CA PRO A 150 2.50 8.52 -9.71
C PRO A 150 3.96 8.09 -9.85
N ILE A 151 4.29 6.90 -9.34
CA ILE A 151 5.65 6.38 -9.32
C ILE A 151 5.78 5.06 -10.08
N LEU A 152 4.88 4.82 -11.04
CA LEU A 152 4.81 3.55 -11.77
C LEU A 152 6.13 3.20 -12.48
N ASP A 153 6.76 4.21 -13.07
CA ASP A 153 8.01 4.13 -13.82
C ASP A 153 9.26 4.27 -12.94
N TRP A 154 9.10 4.46 -11.63
CA TRP A 154 10.24 4.58 -10.73
C TRP A 154 10.92 3.23 -10.53
N THR A 155 12.23 3.24 -10.67
CA THR A 155 13.08 2.08 -10.34
C THR A 155 13.45 2.07 -8.87
N ALA A 156 13.87 0.91 -8.35
CA ALA A 156 14.48 0.81 -7.02
C ALA A 156 15.62 1.82 -6.79
N ARG A 157 16.42 2.12 -7.83
CA ARG A 157 17.49 3.14 -7.77
C ARG A 157 16.93 4.53 -7.53
N MET A 158 15.89 4.93 -8.25
CA MET A 158 15.26 6.26 -8.09
C MET A 158 14.66 6.43 -6.69
N ILE A 159 14.04 5.36 -6.16
CA ILE A 159 13.52 5.33 -4.78
C ILE A 159 14.65 5.52 -3.77
N HIS A 160 15.78 4.82 -3.95
CA HIS A 160 16.94 4.96 -3.09
C HIS A 160 17.58 6.35 -3.17
N GLU A 161 17.75 6.89 -4.38
CA GLU A 161 18.30 8.23 -4.60
C GLU A 161 17.44 9.30 -3.94
N TYR A 162 16.12 9.25 -4.13
CA TYR A 162 15.19 10.17 -3.49
C TYR A 162 15.21 10.04 -1.96
N ALA A 163 15.17 8.81 -1.44
CA ALA A 163 15.20 8.57 0.00
C ALA A 163 16.50 9.10 0.63
N LYS A 164 17.63 8.96 -0.06
CA LYS A 164 18.92 9.48 0.39
C LYS A 164 18.99 11.01 0.33
N GLU A 165 18.53 11.60 -0.76
CA GLU A 165 18.53 13.06 -0.96
C GLU A 165 17.70 13.78 0.09
N HIS A 166 16.56 13.19 0.46
CA HIS A 166 15.63 13.75 1.45
C HIS A 166 15.77 13.15 2.85
N GLU A 167 16.83 12.38 3.11
CA GLU A 167 17.11 11.77 4.42
C GLU A 167 15.91 11.02 5.01
N LEU A 168 15.15 10.33 4.16
CA LEU A 168 13.94 9.62 4.58
C LEU A 168 14.31 8.43 5.50
N PRO A 169 13.53 8.19 6.56
CA PRO A 169 13.81 7.10 7.47
C PRO A 169 13.61 5.74 6.78
N ARG A 170 14.26 4.70 7.30
CA ARG A 170 14.07 3.32 6.80
C ARG A 170 13.25 2.52 7.79
N HIS A 171 12.40 1.66 7.25
CA HIS A 171 11.58 0.76 8.04
C HIS A 171 12.50 -0.16 8.87
N PRO A 172 12.34 -0.23 10.20
CA PRO A 172 13.29 -0.89 11.11
C PRO A 172 13.50 -2.39 10.84
N LEU A 173 12.47 -3.07 10.31
CA LEU A 173 12.57 -4.48 9.92
C LEU A 173 13.49 -4.74 8.71
N GLU A 174 13.84 -3.74 7.91
CA GLU A 174 14.78 -3.92 6.80
C GLU A 174 16.17 -4.35 7.30
N ASP A 175 16.66 -3.70 8.36
CA ASP A 175 17.94 -4.04 9.00
C ASP A 175 17.91 -5.44 9.64
N GLN A 176 16.72 -6.02 9.82
CA GLN A 176 16.53 -7.39 10.32
C GLN A 176 16.41 -8.45 9.22
N GLY A 177 16.50 -8.05 7.95
CA GLY A 177 16.42 -8.93 6.77
C GLY A 177 15.04 -9.05 6.14
N TYR A 178 14.10 -8.15 6.45
CA TYR A 178 12.79 -8.11 5.80
C TYR A 178 12.78 -7.10 4.65
N LEU A 179 12.86 -7.59 3.40
CA LEU A 179 12.86 -6.73 2.21
C LEU A 179 11.43 -6.35 1.76
N SER A 180 10.40 -7.07 2.24
CA SER A 180 8.99 -6.78 1.95
C SER A 180 8.07 -7.10 3.13
N VAL A 181 7.79 -6.09 3.94
CA VAL A 181 6.97 -6.17 5.15
C VAL A 181 5.47 -6.09 4.84
N GLY A 182 4.67 -7.01 5.38
CA GLY A 182 3.20 -6.97 5.40
C GLY A 182 2.65 -7.41 6.75
N CYS A 183 1.56 -8.19 6.73
CA CYS A 183 1.08 -8.85 7.95
C CYS A 183 2.15 -9.81 8.48
N GLU A 184 2.43 -9.75 9.77
CA GLU A 184 3.37 -10.62 10.49
C GLU A 184 3.22 -12.11 10.15
N PRO A 185 2.02 -12.73 10.24
CA PRO A 185 1.90 -14.18 9.99
C PRO A 185 2.18 -14.57 8.52
N CYS A 186 2.18 -13.61 7.59
CA CYS A 186 2.34 -13.85 6.16
C CYS A 186 3.68 -13.34 5.61
N THR A 187 4.52 -12.75 6.47
CA THR A 187 5.78 -12.13 6.09
C THR A 187 6.94 -12.92 6.67
N ARG A 188 7.93 -13.25 5.84
CA ARG A 188 9.19 -13.87 6.29
C ARG A 188 10.38 -13.05 5.83
N LYS A 189 11.52 -13.32 6.45
CA LYS A 189 12.81 -12.83 5.99
C LYS A 189 13.10 -13.40 4.61
N THR A 190 13.79 -12.61 3.80
CA THR A 190 14.18 -13.04 2.47
C THR A 190 15.37 -13.99 2.57
N ASP A 191 15.27 -15.18 1.97
CA ASP A 191 16.45 -16.00 1.68
C ASP A 191 17.23 -15.34 0.54
N LEU A 192 18.57 -15.49 0.51
CA LEU A 192 19.51 -14.82 -0.41
C LEU A 192 19.20 -14.94 -1.93
N HIS A 193 18.14 -15.63 -2.33
CA HIS A 193 17.83 -15.95 -3.72
C HIS A 193 16.69 -15.17 -4.39
N ASP A 194 15.85 -14.39 -3.71
CA ASP A 194 14.88 -13.50 -4.40
C ASP A 194 14.22 -12.48 -3.45
N ASP A 195 14.27 -11.20 -3.81
CA ASP A 195 13.97 -9.99 -3.01
C ASP A 195 12.54 -9.99 -2.37
N ARG A 196 11.61 -10.80 -2.90
CA ARG A 196 10.23 -10.92 -2.39
C ARG A 196 9.72 -12.35 -2.11
N SER A 197 10.58 -13.36 -2.23
CA SER A 197 10.21 -14.78 -2.00
C SER A 197 9.76 -15.10 -0.57
N GLY A 198 10.03 -14.23 0.40
CA GLY A 198 9.63 -14.42 1.80
C GLY A 198 8.12 -14.32 2.08
N ARG A 199 7.30 -13.89 1.11
CA ARG A 199 5.83 -13.87 1.26
C ARG A 199 5.21 -15.15 0.69
N TRP A 200 4.20 -15.69 1.39
CA TRP A 200 3.36 -16.81 0.92
C TRP A 200 4.05 -18.18 0.76
N PHE A 201 5.22 -18.41 1.37
CA PHE A 201 5.90 -19.71 1.32
C PHE A 201 5.01 -20.86 1.83
N GLY A 202 4.79 -21.86 0.98
CA GLY A 202 3.88 -22.99 1.24
C GLY A 202 2.41 -22.75 0.87
N MET A 203 2.06 -21.57 0.35
CA MET A 203 0.73 -21.21 -0.13
C MET A 203 0.75 -21.00 -1.65
N GLN A 204 -0.36 -21.23 -2.35
CA GLN A 204 -0.47 -21.04 -3.82
C GLN A 204 -0.53 -19.57 -4.27
N LYS A 205 -0.20 -18.62 -3.38
CA LYS A 205 -0.47 -17.19 -3.58
C LYS A 205 0.79 -16.43 -4.01
N THR A 206 0.68 -15.62 -5.06
CA THR A 206 1.81 -14.84 -5.61
C THR A 206 1.63 -13.33 -5.49
N GLU A 207 0.40 -12.83 -5.30
CA GLU A 207 0.09 -11.40 -5.19
C GLU A 207 -0.98 -11.16 -4.11
N CYS A 208 -1.03 -9.94 -3.57
CA CYS A 208 -2.05 -9.57 -2.59
C CYS A 208 -3.42 -9.33 -3.27
N GLY A 209 -4.51 -9.82 -2.68
CA GLY A 209 -5.90 -9.67 -3.16
C GLY A 209 -6.29 -8.24 -3.53
N LEU A 210 -5.79 -7.26 -2.76
CA LEU A 210 -5.94 -5.81 -3.06
C LEU A 210 -5.60 -5.43 -4.50
N HIS A 211 -4.59 -6.05 -5.11
CA HIS A 211 -4.15 -5.71 -6.45
C HIS A 211 -4.74 -6.61 -7.53
N THR A 212 -5.30 -7.78 -7.18
CA THR A 212 -5.91 -8.72 -8.12
C THR A 212 -7.40 -8.50 -8.24
N ASP A 213 -8.09 -8.31 -7.11
CA ASP A 213 -9.56 -8.30 -7.04
C ASP A 213 -10.15 -6.94 -7.46
N LEU A 214 -9.31 -5.89 -7.43
CA LEU A 214 -9.64 -4.54 -7.90
C LEU A 214 -9.26 -4.31 -9.37
N ILE A 215 -8.76 -5.34 -10.07
CA ILE A 215 -8.62 -5.34 -11.53
C ILE A 215 -9.89 -6.03 -12.07
N LYS A 216 -10.73 -5.32 -12.80
CA LYS A 216 -11.82 -5.99 -13.55
C LYS A 216 -11.18 -7.02 -14.48
N PRO A 217 -11.61 -8.30 -14.47
CA PRO A 217 -11.34 -9.15 -15.61
C PRO A 217 -12.03 -8.51 -16.81
N SER A 218 -11.25 -8.32 -17.88
CA SER A 218 -11.72 -7.91 -19.21
C SER A 218 -12.85 -8.80 -19.71
#